data_AF-A0A529I763-F1
#
_entry.id   AF-A0A529I763-F1
#
_cell.length_a   1.000
_cell.length_b   1.000
_cell.length_c   1.000
_cell.angle_alpha   90.00
_cell.angle_beta   90.00
_cell.angle_gamma   90.00
#
_symmetry.space_group_name_H-M   'P 1'
#
loop_
_entity.id
_entity.type
_entity.pdbx_description
1 polymer ?
#
loop_
_entity_poly.entity_id
_entity_poly.type
_entity_poly.pdbx_seq_one_letter_code
_entity_poly.pdbx_strand_id
1 'polypeptide(L)'
;MRRQFLTSTTALVLLLGAGNAYAGMDEAKAFLDKEIGPLSTLSRADQEKEMQWFIDAAKPFAGMEIKVVSETIATHSYESQVLA
;
A
#
# COMPACT_ATOMS: atom_id res chain seq x y z
N MET A 1 1.71 -37.45 16.94
CA MET A 1 1.87 -37.54 15.47
C MET A 1 0.78 -36.82 14.69
N ARG A 2 -0.50 -37.22 14.68
CA ARG A 2 -1.57 -36.54 13.89
C ARG A 2 -1.71 -35.03 14.11
N ARG A 3 -1.64 -34.53 15.36
CA ARG A 3 -1.70 -33.09 15.67
C ARG A 3 -0.49 -32.31 15.15
N GLN A 4 0.69 -32.93 15.12
CA GLN A 4 1.91 -32.30 14.62
C GLN A 4 1.87 -32.15 13.09
N PHE A 5 1.31 -33.14 12.38
CA PHE A 5 1.08 -33.04 10.93
C PHE A 5 0.09 -31.93 10.59
N LEU A 6 -1.04 -31.83 11.31
CA LEU A 6 -2.02 -30.76 11.13
C LEU A 6 -1.43 -29.36 11.37
N THR A 7 -0.66 -29.17 12.45
CA THR A 7 0.00 -27.89 12.73
C THR A 7 1.06 -27.53 11.68
N SER A 8 1.80 -28.51 11.16
CA SER A 8 2.78 -28.26 10.09
C SER A 8 2.13 -27.89 8.76
N THR A 9 0.99 -28.50 8.41
CA THR A 9 0.26 -28.15 7.18
C THR A 9 -0.34 -26.74 7.24
N THR A 10 -0.91 -26.33 8.38
CA THR A 10 -1.49 -24.98 8.51
C THR A 10 -0.41 -23.90 8.48
N ALA A 11 0.75 -24.14 9.09
CA ALA A 11 1.89 -23.21 9.04
C ALA A 11 2.43 -23.04 7.61
N LEU A 12 2.49 -24.12 6.82
CA LEU A 12 2.93 -24.06 5.42
C LEU A 12 1.96 -23.27 4.53
N VAL A 13 0.65 -23.44 4.74
CA VAL A 13 -0.39 -22.68 4.03
C VAL A 13 -0.35 -21.20 4.39
N LEU A 14 -0.09 -20.85 5.65
CA LEU A 14 0.09 -19.46 6.09
C LEU A 14 1.33 -18.80 5.46
N LEU A 15 2.45 -19.53 5.36
CA LEU A 15 3.67 -19.02 4.71
C LEU A 15 3.51 -18.83 3.20
N LEU A 16 2.69 -19.67 2.54
CA LEU A 16 2.38 -19.56 1.12
C LEU A 16 1.25 -18.54 0.83
N GLY A 17 0.41 -18.25 1.83
CA GLY A 17 -0.70 -17.31 1.74
C GLY A 17 -0.37 -15.88 2.20
N ALA A 18 0.84 -15.64 2.70
CA ALA A 18 1.37 -14.30 2.93
C ALA A 18 1.60 -13.62 1.56
N GLY A 19 0.53 -13.05 1.01
CA GLY A 19 0.58 -12.28 -0.22
C GLY A 19 1.55 -11.12 -0.05
N ASN A 20 2.46 -10.95 -1.01
CA ASN A 20 3.26 -9.75 -1.07
C ASN A 20 2.31 -8.55 -1.25
N ALA A 21 2.50 -7.49 -0.47
CA ALA A 21 1.88 -6.21 -0.78
C ALA A 21 2.56 -5.64 -2.02
N TYR A 22 1.84 -5.55 -3.12
CA TYR A 22 2.32 -4.91 -4.33
C TYR A 22 1.86 -3.44 -4.30
N ALA A 23 2.72 -2.53 -4.75
CA ALA A 23 2.40 -1.11 -4.87
C ALA A 23 2.26 -0.75 -6.35
N GLY A 24 1.25 -1.34 -7.00
CA GLY A 24 0.97 -1.20 -8.42
C GLY A 24 -0.25 -0.33 -8.70
N MET A 25 -0.66 -0.32 -9.97
CA MET A 25 -1.80 0.49 -10.42
C MET A 25 -3.15 0.02 -9.86
N ASP A 26 -3.26 -1.24 -9.45
CA ASP A 26 -4.50 -1.75 -8.86
C ASP A 26 -4.68 -1.20 -7.44
N GLU A 27 -3.61 -1.16 -6.64
CA GLU A 27 -3.61 -0.52 -5.32
C GLU A 27 -3.78 1.00 -5.44
N ALA A 28 -3.17 1.62 -6.45
CA ALA A 28 -3.36 3.03 -6.73
C ALA A 28 -4.83 3.38 -7.06
N LYS A 29 -5.51 2.55 -7.87
CA LYS A 29 -6.94 2.73 -8.16
C LYS A 29 -7.80 2.60 -6.91
N ALA A 30 -7.52 1.59 -6.07
CA ALA A 30 -8.22 1.42 -4.80
C ALA A 30 -7.99 2.60 -3.85
N PHE A 31 -6.77 3.13 -3.81
CA PHE A 31 -6.44 4.34 -3.05
C PHE A 31 -7.20 5.57 -3.58
N LEU A 32 -7.23 5.76 -4.90
CA LEU A 32 -8.02 6.84 -5.50
C LEU A 32 -9.51 6.70 -5.14
N ASP A 33 -10.08 5.50 -5.20
CA ASP A 33 -11.50 5.29 -4.88
C ASP A 33 -11.83 5.59 -3.41
N LYS A 34 -10.88 5.35 -2.51
CA LYS A 34 -11.07 5.48 -1.06
C LYS A 34 -10.76 6.87 -0.53
N GLU A 35 -9.67 7.49 -0.99
CA GLU A 35 -9.09 8.67 -0.32
C GLU A 35 -9.13 9.95 -1.17
N ILE A 36 -8.97 9.87 -2.50
CA ILE A 36 -8.66 11.07 -3.33
C ILE A 36 -9.70 11.38 -4.41
N GLY A 37 -10.33 10.36 -4.98
CA GLY A 37 -11.19 10.44 -6.17
C GLY A 37 -12.23 11.56 -6.16
N PRO A 38 -13.08 11.69 -5.11
CA PRO A 38 -14.08 12.75 -5.04
C PRO A 38 -13.52 14.12 -4.61
N LEU A 39 -12.28 14.17 -4.12
CA LEU A 39 -11.61 15.39 -3.65
C LEU A 39 -10.76 16.04 -4.75
N SER A 40 -10.41 15.28 -5.78
CA SER A 40 -9.59 15.76 -6.90
C SER A 40 -10.42 16.49 -7.94
N THR A 41 -9.84 17.54 -8.52
CA THR A 41 -10.39 18.25 -9.68
C THR A 41 -10.04 17.57 -11.00
N LEU A 42 -9.16 16.56 -10.98
CA LEU A 42 -8.73 15.82 -12.16
C LEU A 42 -9.80 14.82 -12.59
N SER A 43 -9.89 14.59 -13.91
CA SER A 43 -10.67 13.47 -14.45
C SER A 43 -10.10 12.14 -13.93
N ARG A 44 -10.93 11.10 -13.85
CA ARG A 44 -10.44 9.78 -13.38
C ARG A 44 -9.25 9.27 -14.19
N ALA A 45 -9.29 9.46 -15.52
CA ALA A 45 -8.20 9.07 -16.39
C ALA A 45 -6.90 9.82 -16.08
N ASP A 46 -6.98 11.09 -15.69
CA ASP A 46 -5.80 11.89 -15.36
C ASP A 46 -5.29 11.60 -13.93
N GLN A 47 -6.17 11.27 -12.99
CA GLN A 47 -5.78 10.75 -11.67
C GLN A 47 -4.95 9.46 -11.82
N GLU A 48 -5.40 8.51 -12.65
CA GLU A 48 -4.67 7.26 -12.87
C GLU A 48 -3.31 7.49 -13.55
N LYS A 49 -3.21 8.45 -14.48
CA LYS A 49 -1.92 8.83 -15.07
C LYS A 49 -0.96 9.42 -14.04
N GLU A 50 -1.48 10.26 -13.14
CA GLU A 50 -0.67 10.84 -12.06
C GLU A 50 -0.18 9.76 -11.08
N MET A 51 -1.03 8.80 -10.72
CA MET A 51 -0.61 7.65 -9.92
C MET A 51 0.45 6.80 -10.62
N GLN A 52 0.32 6.57 -11.92
CA GLN A 52 1.34 5.87 -12.70
C GLN A 52 2.68 6.64 -12.66
N TRP A 53 2.64 7.97 -12.75
CA TRP A 53 3.83 8.81 -12.60
C TRP A 53 4.48 8.65 -11.22
N PHE A 54 3.69 8.63 -10.13
CA PHE A 54 4.21 8.40 -8.78
C PHE A 54 4.84 7.01 -8.63
N ILE A 55 4.21 5.96 -9.17
CA ILE A 55 4.75 4.58 -9.15
C ILE A 55 6.09 4.53 -9.88
N ASP A 56 6.18 5.14 -11.06
CA ASP A 56 7.41 5.16 -11.84
C ASP A 56 8.52 5.96 -11.15
N ALA A 57 8.18 7.10 -10.55
CA ALA A 57 9.11 7.92 -9.78
C ALA A 57 9.60 7.23 -8.50
N ALA A 58 8.78 6.35 -7.91
CA ALA A 58 9.11 5.63 -6.68
C ALA A 58 10.09 4.45 -6.90
N LYS A 59 10.23 3.94 -8.13
CA LYS A 59 11.08 2.79 -8.45
C LYS A 59 12.50 2.83 -7.87
N PRO A 60 13.24 3.96 -7.91
CA PRO A 60 14.60 4.03 -7.36
C PRO A 60 14.67 3.87 -5.84
N PHE A 61 13.55 4.05 -5.14
CA PHE A 61 13.47 4.01 -3.68
C PHE A 61 12.89 2.70 -3.14
N ALA A 62 12.59 1.74 -4.02
CA ALA A 62 12.07 0.43 -3.62
C ALA A 62 13.05 -0.28 -2.67
N GLY A 63 12.55 -0.70 -1.51
CA GLY A 63 13.34 -1.36 -0.47
C GLY A 63 14.10 -0.42 0.48
N MET A 64 13.93 0.89 0.36
CA MET A 64 14.47 1.85 1.33
C MET A 64 13.55 1.99 2.55
N GLU A 65 14.14 2.10 3.74
CA GLU A 65 13.42 2.55 4.94
C GLU A 65 13.52 4.07 5.03
N ILE A 66 12.39 4.77 4.87
CA ILE A 66 12.31 6.23 4.90
C ILE A 66 11.68 6.65 6.22
N LYS A 67 12.37 7.52 6.97
CA LYS A 67 11.88 8.10 8.23
C LYS A 67 11.64 9.58 8.05
N VAL A 68 10.42 10.03 8.35
CA VAL A 68 10.01 11.43 8.30
C VAL A 68 9.70 11.90 9.71
N VAL A 69 10.26 13.04 10.11
CA VAL A 69 9.92 13.69 11.37
C VAL A 69 8.79 14.67 11.11
N SER A 70 7.66 14.45 11.76
CA SER A 70 6.46 15.28 11.60
C SER A 70 6.04 15.89 12.94
N GLU A 71 5.41 17.06 12.88
CA GLU A 71 4.76 17.67 14.05
C GLU A 71 3.54 16.85 14.49
N THR A 72 3.24 16.83 15.79
CA THR A 72 2.06 16.15 16.36
C THR A 72 0.76 16.91 16.12
N ILE A 73 0.36 17.07 14.86
CA ILE A 73 -0.93 17.61 14.44
C ILE A 73 -1.79 16.54 13.77
N ALA A 74 -3.11 16.75 13.78
CA ALA A 74 -4.08 15.77 13.27
C ALA A 74 -3.82 15.39 11.80
N THR A 75 -3.43 16.37 10.96
CA THR A 75 -3.12 16.13 9.54
C THR A 75 -1.94 15.16 9.38
N HIS A 76 -0.82 15.38 10.07
CA HIS A 76 0.32 14.48 9.98
C HIS A 76 0.02 13.09 10.56
N SER A 77 -0.84 13.01 11.58
CA SER A 77 -1.31 11.72 12.09
C SER A 77 -2.11 10.95 11.04
N TYR A 78 -2.93 11.63 10.24
CA TYR A 78 -3.66 11.02 9.14
C TYR A 78 -2.71 10.60 8.01
N GLU A 79 -1.83 11.49 7.57
CA GLU A 79 -0.86 11.22 6.50
C GLU A 79 0.03 10.01 6.82
N SER A 80 0.55 9.92 8.05
CA SER A 80 1.43 8.82 8.47
C SER A 80 0.73 7.46 8.63
N GLN A 81 -0.58 7.44 8.85
CA GLN A 81 -1.33 6.19 9.11
C GLN A 81 -2.16 5.73 7.91
N VAL A 82 -2.50 6.64 7.00
CA VAL A 82 -3.43 6.39 5.90
C VAL A 82 -2.76 6.50 4.54
N LEU A 83 -1.79 7.42 4.38
CA LEU A 83 -1.16 7.70 3.08
C LEU A 83 0.24 7.08 2.93
N ALA A 84 0.93 6.77 4.04
CA ALA A 84 2.32 6.32 4.08
C ALA A 84 2.47 4.82 4.35
#